data_AF-C1MK77-F1
#
_entry.id   AF-C1MK77-F1
#
_cell.length_a   1.000
_cell.length_b   1.000
_cell.length_c   1.000
_cell.angle_alpha   90.00
_cell.angle_beta   90.00
_cell.angle_gamma   90.00
#
_symmetry.space_group_name_H-M   'P 1'
#
loop_
_entity.id
_entity.type
_entity.pdbx_description
1 polymer ?
#
loop_
_entity_poly.entity_id
_entity_poly.type
_entity_poly.pdbx_seq_one_letter_code
_entity_poly.pdbx_strand_id
1 'polypeptide(L)'
;MHPWLLHCGTTNISMEPRLMANGMACLLCDPLSEQNSAIAYSKGIPRSARPLLTEEFLSKISGRALARSQTTCAYSALRNEKLSRTVLFATDCVATAAIWEGLNPLRGSGSPLSREWRRENNILLDSYLPSVSIIIPVYNADEWLDECLASAITQSYRGPVEISVYNDASTDRSDEIIHAWTPILRSHSLSVIAADRQWQRTCVVTQIPYLRDEYIRAGGIGHSKNECVDQSVGDFLVFLDADDVLRPRRVHAQVQLLGVCSTVLVGGCWRRFPHGSTKHYAQWANALADPTDLWLEQFRETTVQMPTWCMERSIFFSTGGFVESSPEAGEGEDLVFFHAFLNLCGQYNLSRGLPSFARAGCQTDPVLLYRWSPGSGTTRVPRQRLLHIRAVAFEYRVLSSFAWSRFAVWGAGRDGRNFLSALSLKAFKQVAAFIDIDPKKCGRVYKISRRCLSLEVPIHHFLVFIDNVKHEGHIWASGGKIPKARHQRPIPIVVCVSKRRKGSGNIGDLERNVDMVELTEGDTLWYIT
;
A
#
# COMPACT_ATOMS: atom_id res chain seq x y z
N MET A 1 -1.33 -41.57 8.52
CA MET A 1 -2.55 -40.75 8.43
C MET A 1 -2.15 -39.33 8.02
N HIS A 2 -2.75 -38.83 6.95
CA HIS A 2 -2.82 -37.41 6.51
C HIS A 2 -3.49 -36.54 7.62
N PRO A 3 -3.64 -35.18 7.59
CA PRO A 3 -3.21 -34.12 6.62
C PRO A 3 -2.58 -32.80 7.19
N TRP A 4 -2.05 -31.97 6.26
CA TRP A 4 -1.97 -30.48 6.24
C TRP A 4 -1.03 -29.73 7.21
N LEU A 5 0.28 -29.77 6.94
CA LEU A 5 1.24 -28.70 7.30
C LEU A 5 2.45 -28.76 6.35
N LEU A 6 2.97 -27.58 6.01
CA LEU A 6 4.23 -27.30 5.29
C LEU A 6 4.25 -27.55 3.76
N HIS A 7 4.12 -26.48 2.94
CA HIS A 7 5.26 -25.90 2.20
C HIS A 7 4.86 -24.66 1.36
N CYS A 8 5.88 -23.81 1.19
CA CYS A 8 5.99 -22.39 0.85
C CYS A 8 5.70 -21.91 -0.60
N GLY A 9 5.63 -20.57 -0.75
CA GLY A 9 6.09 -19.83 -1.94
C GLY A 9 5.25 -18.57 -2.26
N THR A 10 5.78 -17.35 -2.30
CA THR A 10 7.17 -16.94 -2.62
C THR A 10 7.58 -15.62 -1.95
N THR A 11 8.65 -15.69 -1.19
CA THR A 11 9.76 -14.75 -1.20
C THR A 11 10.53 -14.90 -2.52
N ASN A 12 11.09 -13.81 -3.03
CA ASN A 12 12.16 -13.85 -4.02
C ASN A 12 13.40 -13.20 -3.39
N ILE A 13 13.87 -13.78 -2.28
CA ILE A 13 15.19 -13.45 -1.72
C ILE A 13 16.17 -14.37 -2.44
N SER A 14 16.85 -13.88 -3.47
CA SER A 14 18.09 -14.53 -3.90
C SER A 14 19.14 -14.27 -2.82
N MET A 15 19.96 -15.28 -2.47
CA MET A 15 21.16 -15.06 -1.66
C MET A 15 22.24 -14.26 -2.40
N GLU A 16 22.05 -14.01 -3.70
CA GLU A 16 22.92 -13.16 -4.50
C GLU A 16 22.49 -11.68 -4.38
N PRO A 17 23.45 -10.74 -4.19
CA PRO A 17 23.17 -9.31 -4.19
C PRO A 17 22.62 -8.88 -5.55
N ARG A 18 21.37 -8.39 -5.56
CA ARG A 18 20.72 -7.87 -6.76
C ARG A 18 21.19 -6.44 -7.02
N LEU A 19 21.75 -6.21 -8.21
CA LEU A 19 22.05 -4.87 -8.71
C LEU A 19 20.80 -4.31 -9.41
N MET A 20 20.23 -3.25 -8.86
CA MET A 20 19.02 -2.60 -9.39
C MET A 20 19.35 -1.54 -10.44
N ALA A 21 18.36 -1.20 -11.27
CA ALA A 21 18.45 -0.22 -12.37
C ALA A 21 18.84 1.21 -11.94
N ASN A 22 18.69 1.55 -10.65
CA ASN A 22 19.11 2.82 -10.05
C ASN A 22 20.46 2.76 -9.32
N GLY A 23 21.20 1.65 -9.42
CA GLY A 23 22.51 1.48 -8.80
C GLY A 23 22.49 1.18 -7.30
N MET A 24 21.36 0.70 -6.76
CA MET A 24 21.28 0.16 -5.39
C MET A 24 21.69 -1.31 -5.37
N ALA A 25 22.42 -1.72 -4.34
CA ALA A 25 22.76 -3.11 -4.03
C ALA A 25 22.36 -3.43 -2.60
N CYS A 26 21.71 -4.58 -2.39
CA CYS A 26 21.37 -5.09 -1.06
C CYS A 26 22.48 -6.04 -0.58
N LEU A 27 23.02 -5.77 0.61
CA LEU A 27 23.85 -6.71 1.35
C LEU A 27 22.97 -7.30 2.46
N LEU A 28 22.61 -8.57 2.33
CA LEU A 28 21.91 -9.31 3.37
C LEU A 28 22.93 -9.66 4.47
N CYS A 29 22.70 -9.17 5.69
CA CYS A 29 23.29 -9.77 6.89
C CYS A 29 22.27 -10.73 7.52
N ASP A 30 22.80 -11.84 8.03
CA ASP A 30 22.09 -13.03 8.52
C ASP A 30 20.92 -12.69 9.48
N PRO A 31 19.66 -13.10 9.18
CA PRO A 31 18.50 -12.82 10.02
C PRO A 31 18.50 -13.57 11.36
N LEU A 32 19.48 -14.43 11.64
CA LEU A 32 19.56 -15.21 12.88
C LEU A 32 20.48 -14.61 13.96
N SER A 33 21.16 -13.49 13.73
CA SER A 33 21.97 -12.87 14.78
C SER A 33 21.10 -11.98 15.67
N GLU A 34 21.05 -12.27 16.98
CA GLU A 34 20.38 -11.49 18.03
C GLU A 34 20.96 -10.07 18.23
N GLN A 35 21.74 -9.56 17.27
CA GLN A 35 22.35 -8.24 17.30
C GLN A 35 21.89 -7.44 16.08
N ASN A 36 21.03 -6.44 16.34
CA ASN A 36 20.74 -5.27 15.50
C ASN A 36 20.93 -5.44 13.97
N SER A 37 19.85 -5.75 13.26
CA SER A 37 19.81 -5.69 11.80
C SER A 37 19.75 -4.23 11.32
N ALA A 38 20.82 -3.74 10.69
CA ALA A 38 20.84 -2.47 9.97
C ALA A 38 20.76 -2.72 8.46
N ILE A 39 19.87 -2.02 7.75
CA ILE A 39 19.82 -2.01 6.28
C ILE A 39 20.66 -0.84 5.79
N ALA A 40 21.76 -1.13 5.07
CA ALA A 40 22.60 -0.10 4.47
C ALA A 40 22.28 0.07 2.97
N TYR A 41 21.97 1.29 2.55
CA TYR A 41 21.84 1.65 1.14
C TYR A 41 23.13 2.36 0.68
N SER A 42 23.82 1.84 -0.34
CA SER A 42 24.94 2.55 -0.99
C SER A 42 24.52 3.08 -2.36
N LYS A 43 24.91 4.31 -2.68
CA LYS A 43 24.64 4.98 -3.95
C LYS A 43 25.82 4.78 -4.91
N GLY A 44 25.59 4.13 -6.05
CA GLY A 44 26.37 4.28 -7.28
C GLY A 44 27.74 3.60 -7.34
N ILE A 45 27.83 2.51 -8.10
CA ILE A 45 29.09 2.00 -8.64
C ILE A 45 29.05 2.15 -10.17
N PRO A 46 29.97 2.92 -10.80
CA PRO A 46 30.09 2.96 -12.26
C PRO A 46 30.43 1.58 -12.82
N ARG A 47 29.84 1.20 -13.97
CA ARG A 47 30.03 -0.10 -14.64
C ARG A 47 31.50 -0.52 -14.84
N SER A 48 32.46 0.42 -14.83
CA SER A 48 33.89 0.17 -15.02
C SER A 48 34.67 -0.17 -13.76
N ALA A 49 34.08 -0.06 -12.57
CA ALA A 49 34.76 -0.33 -11.30
C ALA A 49 33.99 -1.39 -10.50
N ARG A 50 34.07 -2.67 -10.89
CA ARG A 50 33.70 -3.77 -9.99
C ARG A 50 34.86 -3.99 -9.00
N PRO A 51 34.73 -3.71 -7.69
CA PRO A 51 35.59 -4.37 -6.73
C PRO A 51 35.02 -5.78 -6.53
N LEU A 52 35.84 -6.81 -6.73
CA LEU A 52 35.56 -8.11 -6.13
C LEU A 52 35.43 -7.87 -4.62
N LEU A 53 34.26 -8.21 -4.04
CA LEU A 53 34.05 -8.18 -2.60
C LEU A 53 35.00 -9.21 -1.97
N THR A 54 36.15 -8.76 -1.48
CA THR A 54 37.10 -9.59 -0.73
C THR A 54 36.77 -9.51 0.77
N GLU A 55 37.01 -10.60 1.51
CA GLU A 55 36.75 -10.69 2.96
C GLU A 55 37.40 -9.55 3.77
N GLU A 56 38.49 -8.98 3.27
CA GLU A 56 39.19 -7.85 3.88
C GLU A 56 38.32 -6.59 3.98
N PHE A 57 37.41 -6.34 3.03
CA PHE A 57 36.49 -5.21 3.05
C PHE A 57 35.39 -5.39 4.11
N LEU A 58 34.93 -6.62 4.33
CA LEU A 58 33.92 -6.96 5.32
C LEU A 58 34.47 -6.84 6.75
N SER A 59 35.75 -7.19 6.97
CA SER A 59 36.40 -7.07 8.28
C SER A 59 36.45 -5.61 8.80
N LYS A 60 36.60 -4.62 7.91
CA LYS A 60 36.69 -3.20 8.27
C LYS A 60 35.37 -2.61 8.78
N ILE A 61 34.23 -3.19 8.41
CA ILE A 61 32.90 -2.74 8.86
C ILE A 61 32.60 -3.27 10.27
N SER A 62 33.11 -4.44 10.63
CA SER A 62 32.89 -5.08 11.93
C SER A 62 33.67 -4.47 13.11
N GLY A 63 34.66 -3.61 12.85
CA GLY A 63 35.65 -3.16 13.85
C GLY A 63 35.32 -1.89 14.67
N ARG A 64 34.16 -1.25 14.49
CA ARG A 64 33.78 -0.06 15.30
C ARG A 64 32.54 -0.31 16.15
N ALA A 65 32.67 -1.22 17.12
CA ALA A 65 31.77 -1.29 18.27
C ALA A 65 32.03 -0.05 19.17
N LEU A 66 31.07 0.87 19.20
CA LEU A 66 31.11 2.02 20.11
C LEU A 66 30.53 1.63 21.47
N ALA A 67 31.31 1.98 22.50
CA ALA A 67 31.13 1.67 23.90
C ALA A 67 29.89 2.33 24.54
N ARG A 68 29.56 1.81 25.73
CA ARG A 68 28.49 2.17 26.66
C ARG A 68 28.33 3.68 26.97
N SER A 69 27.07 4.03 27.25
CA SER A 69 26.55 5.14 28.05
C SER A 69 26.83 6.59 27.61
N GLN A 70 25.79 7.33 27.24
CA GLN A 70 25.16 8.37 28.07
C GLN A 70 24.08 9.10 27.27
N THR A 71 22.94 9.31 27.92
CA THR A 71 21.84 10.20 27.54
C THR A 71 22.32 11.64 27.37
N THR A 72 22.20 12.19 26.17
CA THR A 72 22.00 13.64 25.97
C THR A 72 21.34 13.91 24.62
N CYS A 73 20.23 14.63 24.68
CA CYS A 73 19.56 15.28 23.57
C CYS A 73 20.53 16.27 22.89
N ALA A 74 20.66 16.22 21.56
CA ALA A 74 21.40 17.23 20.79
C ALA A 74 20.67 17.53 19.47
N TYR A 75 19.66 18.39 19.58
CA TYR A 75 19.04 19.09 18.46
C TYR A 75 19.84 20.37 18.17
N SER A 76 21.05 20.27 17.62
CA SER A 76 21.74 21.42 17.00
C SER A 76 23.02 21.01 16.28
N ALA A 77 23.23 21.64 15.12
CA ALA A 77 24.44 21.66 14.30
C ALA A 77 24.65 20.47 13.35
N LEU A 78 24.40 20.71 12.06
CA LEU A 78 25.27 20.29 10.94
C LEU A 78 24.80 21.02 9.65
N ARG A 79 25.13 22.32 9.58
CA ARG A 79 25.33 23.03 8.31
C ARG A 79 26.81 22.88 7.94
N ASN A 80 27.06 22.52 6.69
CA ASN A 80 28.32 22.48 5.93
C ASN A 80 29.13 21.17 5.84
N GLU A 81 29.21 20.78 4.55
CA GLU A 81 30.25 20.09 3.78
C GLU A 81 30.59 18.60 3.96
N LYS A 82 30.39 17.89 2.84
CA LYS A 82 31.14 16.74 2.33
C LYS A 82 31.47 15.64 3.34
N LEU A 83 30.48 14.80 3.67
CA LEU A 83 30.66 13.37 3.91
C LEU A 83 29.32 12.65 3.72
N SER A 84 29.38 11.50 3.06
CA SER A 84 28.25 10.67 2.67
C SER A 84 27.39 10.26 3.87
N ARG A 85 26.09 10.56 3.81
CA ARG A 85 25.09 10.17 4.81
C ARG A 85 24.85 8.66 4.75
N THR A 86 25.33 7.94 5.75
CA THR A 86 24.84 6.60 6.11
C THR A 86 23.80 6.80 7.22
N VAL A 87 22.56 6.36 7.00
CA VAL A 87 21.49 6.41 8.00
C VAL A 87 21.35 5.01 8.59
N LEU A 88 21.56 4.87 9.91
CA LEU A 88 21.35 3.63 10.66
C LEU A 88 20.02 3.73 11.40
N PHE A 89 19.19 2.69 11.29
CA PHE A 89 17.95 2.53 12.06
C PHE A 89 18.16 1.44 13.11
N ALA A 90 17.73 1.70 14.36
CA ALA A 90 17.67 0.71 15.43
C ALA A 90 16.24 0.66 15.98
N THR A 91 15.72 -0.55 16.20
CA THR A 91 14.38 -0.79 16.77
C THR A 91 14.51 -1.64 18.03
N ASP A 92 14.26 -1.07 19.21
CA ASP A 92 14.12 -1.85 20.44
C ASP A 92 12.65 -2.26 20.64
N CYS A 93 12.41 -3.58 20.71
CA CYS A 93 11.09 -4.17 20.93
C CYS A 93 11.18 -5.40 21.86
N VAL A 94 11.26 -5.19 23.18
CA VAL A 94 11.06 -6.27 24.18
C VAL A 94 10.36 -5.70 25.41
N ALA A 95 9.03 -5.60 25.41
CA ALA A 95 8.25 -5.39 26.66
C ALA A 95 6.73 -5.70 26.57
N THR A 96 6.10 -5.79 25.38
CA THR A 96 4.63 -5.66 25.29
C THR A 96 3.81 -6.97 25.37
N ALA A 97 4.44 -8.13 25.57
CA ALA A 97 3.74 -9.42 25.45
C ALA A 97 2.88 -9.83 26.66
N ALA A 98 3.04 -9.21 27.84
CA ALA A 98 2.45 -9.74 29.08
C ALA A 98 1.02 -9.27 29.43
N ILE A 99 0.37 -8.41 28.63
CA ILE A 99 -0.87 -7.73 29.06
C ILE A 99 -2.15 -8.30 28.41
N TRP A 100 -2.06 -9.16 27.39
CA TRP A 100 -3.23 -9.48 26.55
C TRP A 100 -4.08 -10.68 26.98
N GLU A 101 -3.62 -11.57 27.88
CA GLU A 101 -4.38 -12.81 28.19
C GLU A 101 -5.50 -12.65 29.25
N GLY A 102 -5.76 -11.45 29.77
CA GLY A 102 -6.63 -11.28 30.95
C GLY A 102 -8.04 -10.70 30.76
N LEU A 103 -8.47 -10.28 29.57
CA LEU A 103 -9.70 -9.48 29.44
C LEU A 103 -10.80 -10.21 28.65
N ASN A 104 -11.65 -10.92 29.39
CA ASN A 104 -13.01 -11.28 28.99
C ASN A 104 -13.91 -10.03 29.13
N PRO A 105 -14.82 -9.74 28.18
CA PRO A 105 -15.64 -8.53 28.24
C PRO A 105 -16.80 -8.76 29.22
N LEU A 106 -16.58 -8.44 30.50
CA LEU A 106 -17.67 -8.33 31.47
C LEU A 106 -18.09 -6.87 31.63
N ARG A 107 -19.41 -6.70 31.58
CA ARG A 107 -20.16 -5.47 31.81
C ARG A 107 -19.70 -4.77 33.09
N GLY A 108 -19.52 -3.46 33.01
CA GLY A 108 -19.49 -2.56 34.17
C GLY A 108 -18.09 -2.21 34.69
N SER A 109 -17.87 -0.90 34.85
CA SER A 109 -16.68 -0.23 35.40
C SER A 109 -15.43 -0.26 34.52
N GLY A 110 -15.09 0.89 33.93
CA GLY A 110 -13.80 1.09 33.25
C GLY A 110 -12.65 0.84 34.21
N SER A 111 -11.63 0.10 33.75
CA SER A 111 -10.49 -0.27 34.60
C SER A 111 -9.76 1.00 35.13
N PRO A 112 -9.52 1.13 36.45
CA PRO A 112 -8.81 2.26 37.05
C PRO A 112 -7.39 2.49 36.52
N LEU A 113 -6.76 1.43 35.99
CA LEU A 113 -5.35 1.39 35.60
C LEU A 113 -4.95 2.37 34.49
N SER A 114 -5.86 2.84 33.63
CA SER A 114 -5.52 3.79 32.56
C SER A 114 -5.46 5.25 33.03
N ARG A 115 -6.20 5.59 34.10
CA ARG A 115 -6.26 6.94 34.68
C ARG A 115 -5.16 7.17 35.72
N GLU A 116 -4.90 6.18 36.57
CA GLU A 116 -3.83 6.24 37.56
C GLU A 116 -2.44 6.25 36.90
N TRP A 117 -2.22 5.39 35.90
CA TRP A 117 -0.94 5.36 35.17
C TRP A 117 -0.59 6.69 34.47
N ARG A 118 -1.57 7.43 33.94
CA ARG A 118 -1.30 8.75 33.32
C ARG A 118 -1.07 9.87 34.33
N ARG A 119 -1.80 9.86 35.45
CA ARG A 119 -1.62 10.85 36.52
C ARG A 119 -0.28 10.68 37.22
N GLU A 120 0.13 9.45 37.50
CA GLU A 120 1.39 9.17 38.19
C GLU A 120 2.62 9.51 37.34
N ASN A 121 2.51 9.49 36.00
CA ASN A 121 3.63 9.75 35.10
C ASN A 121 3.73 11.20 34.57
N ASN A 122 2.86 12.12 35.02
CA ASN A 122 2.91 13.55 34.68
C ASN A 122 3.18 13.82 33.17
N ILE A 123 2.53 13.05 32.30
CA ILE A 123 2.82 13.09 30.87
C ILE A 123 2.20 14.36 30.30
N LEU A 124 3.00 15.41 30.20
CA LEU A 124 2.67 16.62 29.45
C LEU A 124 2.57 16.25 27.95
N LEU A 125 1.53 16.77 27.28
CA LEU A 125 1.48 16.76 25.82
C LEU A 125 2.70 17.54 25.30
N ASP A 126 3.41 16.96 24.34
CA ASP A 126 4.52 17.62 23.67
C ASP A 126 3.97 18.42 22.49
N SER A 127 3.76 19.72 22.69
CA SER A 127 3.28 20.63 21.65
C SER A 127 4.27 20.84 20.50
N TYR A 128 5.51 20.38 20.63
CA TYR A 128 6.49 20.41 19.53
C TYR A 128 6.37 19.20 18.61
N LEU A 129 5.64 18.16 19.01
CA LEU A 129 5.31 17.05 18.14
C LEU A 129 4.17 17.43 17.16
N PRO A 130 4.18 16.89 15.94
CA PRO A 130 3.15 17.16 14.94
C PRO A 130 1.72 16.91 15.45
N SER A 131 0.76 17.73 15.04
CA SER A 131 -0.63 17.48 15.37
C SER A 131 -1.22 16.37 14.46
N VAL A 132 -2.12 15.55 15.01
CA VAL A 132 -2.71 14.42 14.30
C VAL A 132 -4.23 14.49 14.36
N SER A 133 -4.89 14.34 13.21
CA SER A 133 -6.33 14.06 13.14
C SER A 133 -6.56 12.59 12.80
N ILE A 134 -7.21 11.87 13.71
CA ILE A 134 -7.72 10.52 13.47
C ILE A 134 -9.07 10.66 12.77
N ILE A 135 -9.18 10.13 11.55
CA ILE A 135 -10.31 10.29 10.63
C ILE A 135 -11.19 9.04 10.73
N ILE A 136 -12.41 9.20 11.26
CA ILE A 136 -13.36 8.12 11.54
C ILE A 136 -14.68 8.36 10.79
N PRO A 137 -14.81 7.86 9.54
CA PRO A 137 -16.07 7.87 8.82
C PRO A 137 -17.03 6.84 9.44
N VAL A 138 -18.27 7.26 9.74
CA VAL A 138 -19.28 6.41 10.40
C VAL A 138 -20.52 6.28 9.53
N TYR A 139 -20.91 5.03 9.26
CA TYR A 139 -22.22 4.68 8.70
C TYR A 139 -22.65 3.31 9.23
N ASN A 140 -23.72 3.30 10.02
CA ASN A 140 -24.31 2.09 10.62
C ASN A 140 -23.27 1.19 11.32
N ALA A 141 -22.56 1.73 12.31
CA ALA A 141 -21.47 1.06 13.01
C ALA A 141 -21.75 0.83 14.51
N ASP A 142 -23.01 0.87 14.97
CA ASP A 142 -23.33 0.82 16.40
C ASP A 142 -22.80 -0.42 17.13
N GLU A 143 -22.65 -1.54 16.43
CA GLU A 143 -22.09 -2.79 16.96
C GLU A 143 -20.61 -2.67 17.35
N TRP A 144 -19.86 -1.76 16.70
CA TRP A 144 -18.40 -1.76 16.74
C TRP A 144 -17.78 -0.43 17.21
N LEU A 145 -18.55 0.65 17.12
CA LEU A 145 -18.06 2.01 17.32
C LEU A 145 -17.52 2.25 18.74
N ASP A 146 -18.10 1.62 19.77
CA ASP A 146 -17.58 1.66 21.14
C ASP A 146 -16.11 1.20 21.22
N GLU A 147 -15.79 0.07 20.58
CA GLU A 147 -14.44 -0.50 20.59
C GLU A 147 -13.47 0.36 19.77
N CYS A 148 -13.94 0.86 18.62
CA CYS A 148 -13.17 1.77 17.76
C CYS A 148 -12.76 3.05 18.53
N LEU A 149 -13.72 3.75 19.16
CA LEU A 149 -13.47 4.97 19.92
C LEU A 149 -12.64 4.73 21.19
N ALA A 150 -12.88 3.61 21.89
CA ALA A 150 -12.06 3.21 23.04
C ALA A 150 -10.58 3.03 22.67
N SER A 151 -10.31 2.50 21.47
CA SER A 151 -8.95 2.24 21.00
C SER A 151 -8.11 3.53 20.84
N ALA A 152 -8.75 4.64 20.48
CA ALA A 152 -8.11 5.94 20.34
C ALA A 152 -7.57 6.49 21.67
N ILE A 153 -8.23 6.17 22.78
CA ILE A 153 -7.76 6.57 24.11
C ILE A 153 -6.40 5.94 24.38
N THR A 154 -6.16 4.69 23.98
CA THR A 154 -4.97 3.92 24.37
C THR A 154 -3.68 4.26 23.62
N GLN A 155 -3.69 5.29 22.76
CA GLN A 155 -2.52 5.64 21.96
C GLN A 155 -1.34 6.13 22.81
N SER A 156 -0.12 5.71 22.43
CA SER A 156 1.14 6.09 23.08
C SER A 156 1.74 7.40 22.55
N TYR A 157 1.14 7.99 21.51
CA TYR A 157 1.59 9.25 20.94
C TYR A 157 1.41 10.39 21.96
N ARG A 158 2.41 11.28 22.04
CA ARG A 158 2.45 12.36 23.03
C ARG A 158 2.15 13.75 22.44
N GLY A 159 2.02 13.86 21.13
CA GLY A 159 1.64 15.12 20.47
C GLY A 159 0.14 15.37 20.52
N PRO A 160 -0.31 16.53 20.00
CA PRO A 160 -1.74 16.86 19.93
C PRO A 160 -2.50 15.86 19.06
N VAL A 161 -3.60 15.31 19.59
CA VAL A 161 -4.48 14.39 18.86
C VAL A 161 -5.91 14.93 18.86
N GLU A 162 -6.49 14.93 17.67
CA GLU A 162 -7.89 15.22 17.40
C GLU A 162 -8.56 13.97 16.82
N ILE A 163 -9.77 13.69 17.28
CA ILE A 163 -10.65 12.70 16.69
C ILE A 163 -11.68 13.45 15.84
N SER A 164 -11.68 13.19 14.54
CA SER A 164 -12.65 13.71 13.59
C SER A 164 -13.61 12.59 13.20
N VAL A 165 -14.86 12.72 13.63
CA VAL A 165 -15.93 11.74 13.37
C VAL A 165 -16.98 12.39 12.48
N TYR A 166 -17.38 11.71 11.41
CA TYR A 166 -18.48 12.14 10.55
C TYR A 166 -19.51 11.03 10.42
N ASN A 167 -20.72 11.27 10.92
CA ASN A 167 -21.85 10.38 10.74
C ASN A 167 -22.53 10.63 9.39
N ASP A 168 -22.36 9.72 8.43
CA ASP A 168 -22.91 9.84 7.08
C ASP A 168 -24.36 9.33 7.01
N ALA A 169 -25.23 9.91 7.84
CA ALA A 169 -26.65 9.58 7.94
C ALA A 169 -26.93 8.12 8.35
N SER A 170 -26.31 7.65 9.44
CA SER A 170 -26.65 6.37 10.05
C SER A 170 -28.13 6.30 10.44
N THR A 171 -28.68 5.09 10.36
CA THR A 171 -30.05 4.72 10.74
C THR A 171 -30.12 3.85 12.00
N ASP A 172 -28.95 3.49 12.55
CA ASP A 172 -28.80 2.79 13.82
C ASP A 172 -28.45 3.77 14.97
N ARG A 173 -27.95 3.24 16.09
CA ARG A 173 -27.59 4.04 17.27
C ARG A 173 -26.20 4.69 17.20
N SER A 174 -25.57 4.75 16.03
CA SER A 174 -24.22 5.33 15.88
C SER A 174 -24.15 6.77 16.39
N ASP A 175 -25.16 7.59 16.10
CA ASP A 175 -25.23 8.99 16.56
C ASP A 175 -25.24 9.09 18.10
N GLU A 176 -26.08 8.28 18.76
CA GLU A 176 -26.15 8.21 20.22
C GLU A 176 -24.79 7.83 20.84
N ILE A 177 -24.07 6.89 20.22
CA ILE A 177 -22.74 6.45 20.66
C ILE A 177 -21.72 7.58 20.49
N ILE A 178 -21.71 8.30 19.36
CA ILE A 178 -20.82 9.45 19.13
C ILE A 178 -21.03 10.51 20.22
N HIS A 179 -22.27 10.82 20.56
CA HIS A 179 -22.60 11.76 21.63
C HIS A 179 -22.14 11.29 23.00
N ALA A 180 -22.34 10.01 23.33
CA ALA A 180 -21.91 9.44 24.60
C ALA A 180 -20.38 9.44 24.76
N TRP A 181 -19.63 9.17 23.69
CA TRP A 181 -18.17 9.11 23.74
C TRP A 181 -17.47 10.46 23.70
N THR A 182 -18.08 11.49 23.11
CA THR A 182 -17.49 12.84 23.02
C THR A 182 -16.95 13.36 24.36
N PRO A 183 -17.72 13.39 25.48
CA PRO A 183 -17.20 13.83 26.78
C PRO A 183 -16.12 12.88 27.35
N ILE A 184 -16.20 11.57 27.06
CA ILE A 184 -15.22 10.58 27.52
C ILE A 184 -13.87 10.85 26.85
N LEU A 185 -13.83 11.00 25.53
CA LEU A 185 -12.62 11.30 24.76
C LEU A 185 -11.99 12.62 25.23
N ARG A 186 -12.80 13.67 25.42
CA ARG A 186 -12.33 14.97 25.96
C ARG A 186 -11.73 14.85 27.36
N SER A 187 -12.30 14.00 28.23
CA SER A 187 -11.73 13.73 29.56
C SER A 187 -10.36 13.04 29.52
N HIS A 188 -9.99 12.47 28.38
CA HIS A 188 -8.69 11.86 28.10
C HIS A 188 -7.75 12.77 27.27
N SER A 189 -8.02 14.08 27.26
CA SER A 189 -7.21 15.10 26.57
C SER A 189 -7.16 14.92 25.04
N LEU A 190 -8.19 14.32 24.45
CA LEU A 190 -8.39 14.26 23.00
C LEU A 190 -9.37 15.36 22.58
N SER A 191 -8.98 16.15 21.57
CA SER A 191 -9.93 17.04 20.88
C SER A 191 -10.91 16.18 20.09
N VAL A 192 -12.17 16.61 20.01
CA VAL A 192 -13.22 15.87 19.28
C VAL A 192 -14.03 16.83 18.45
N ILE A 193 -14.05 16.56 17.15
CA ILE A 193 -14.93 17.19 16.16
C ILE A 193 -15.87 16.09 15.67
N ALA A 194 -17.16 16.28 15.90
CA ALA A 194 -18.20 15.39 15.45
C ALA A 194 -19.21 16.19 14.64
N ALA A 195 -19.50 15.72 13.43
CA ALA A 195 -20.58 16.26 12.60
C ALA A 195 -21.42 15.11 12.05
N ASP A 196 -22.61 15.47 11.60
CA ASP A 196 -23.56 14.55 11.00
C ASP A 196 -24.16 15.23 9.77
N ARG A 197 -24.34 14.44 8.71
CA ARG A 197 -25.07 14.86 7.51
C ARG A 197 -26.51 15.29 7.82
N GLN A 198 -27.13 14.73 8.86
CA GLN A 198 -28.42 15.15 9.40
C GLN A 198 -28.36 16.54 10.02
N TRP A 199 -27.23 16.91 10.63
CA TRP A 199 -27.05 18.19 11.32
C TRP A 199 -26.79 19.35 10.35
N GLN A 200 -26.20 19.06 9.17
CA GLN A 200 -25.99 20.03 8.10
C GLN A 200 -27.31 20.60 7.51
N ARG A 201 -28.47 19.95 7.73
CA ARG A 201 -29.80 20.49 7.32
C ARG A 201 -30.45 21.42 8.35
N THR A 202 -30.15 21.32 9.65
CA THR A 202 -30.80 22.18 10.66
C THR A 202 -30.52 23.68 10.42
N CYS A 203 -29.37 24.00 9.83
CA CYS A 203 -29.01 25.37 9.46
C CYS A 203 -29.66 25.88 8.16
N VAL A 204 -30.18 25.00 7.28
CA VAL A 204 -30.74 25.38 5.97
C VAL A 204 -32.28 25.22 5.92
N VAL A 205 -32.82 24.20 6.58
CA VAL A 205 -34.26 23.86 6.54
C VAL A 205 -35.12 24.80 7.40
N THR A 206 -34.51 25.59 8.29
CA THR A 206 -35.21 26.64 9.04
C THR A 206 -35.70 27.80 8.16
N GLN A 207 -35.34 27.85 6.86
CA GLN A 207 -35.79 28.90 5.93
C GLN A 207 -36.79 28.47 4.85
N ILE A 208 -37.03 27.16 4.62
CA ILE A 208 -37.93 26.70 3.53
C ILE A 208 -38.83 25.53 3.98
N PRO A 209 -40.09 25.81 4.40
CA PRO A 209 -40.99 24.82 5.01
C PRO A 209 -41.42 23.63 4.12
N TYR A 210 -41.26 23.69 2.80
CA TYR A 210 -41.80 22.70 1.86
C TYR A 210 -40.81 21.58 1.45
N LEU A 211 -39.56 21.57 1.97
CA LEU A 211 -38.55 20.53 1.66
C LEU A 211 -38.44 19.44 2.75
N ARG A 212 -39.53 19.12 3.45
CA ARG A 212 -39.48 18.29 4.68
C ARG A 212 -39.21 16.79 4.45
N ASP A 213 -39.39 16.25 3.25
CA ASP A 213 -39.41 14.78 3.04
C ASP A 213 -38.43 14.22 2.00
N GLU A 214 -37.30 14.88 1.73
CA GLU A 214 -36.19 14.16 1.11
C GLU A 214 -35.43 13.37 2.18
N TYR A 215 -35.63 12.04 2.19
CA TYR A 215 -34.83 11.09 2.98
C TYR A 215 -33.35 11.47 2.87
N ILE A 216 -32.70 11.85 3.97
CA ILE A 216 -31.26 12.10 3.98
C ILE A 216 -30.58 10.76 3.70
N ARG A 217 -29.85 10.69 2.59
CA ARG A 217 -29.13 9.49 2.16
C ARG A 217 -27.64 9.67 2.42
N ALA A 218 -26.98 8.58 2.79
CA ALA A 218 -25.53 8.51 2.88
C ALA A 218 -24.87 8.92 1.55
N GLY A 219 -23.80 9.68 1.64
CA GLY A 219 -22.98 10.12 0.49
C GLY A 219 -21.93 9.11 0.07
N GLY A 220 -21.71 8.07 0.88
CA GLY A 220 -20.79 6.98 0.60
C GLY A 220 -19.44 7.15 1.26
N ILE A 221 -18.61 6.10 1.15
CA ILE A 221 -17.36 5.96 1.90
C ILE A 221 -16.38 7.11 1.62
N GLY A 222 -16.19 7.46 0.35
CA GLY A 222 -15.29 8.55 -0.05
C GLY A 222 -15.74 9.91 0.50
N HIS A 223 -17.04 10.18 0.46
CA HIS A 223 -17.62 11.42 0.98
C HIS A 223 -17.43 11.54 2.49
N SER A 224 -17.78 10.49 3.26
CA SER A 224 -17.59 10.50 4.72
C SER A 224 -16.13 10.69 5.13
N LYS A 225 -15.19 10.08 4.39
CA LYS A 225 -13.74 10.30 4.61
C LYS A 225 -13.33 11.75 4.30
N ASN A 226 -13.81 12.33 3.20
CA ASN A 226 -13.52 13.72 2.85
C ASN A 226 -14.07 14.70 3.89
N GLU A 227 -15.33 14.55 4.31
CA GLU A 227 -15.95 15.40 5.33
C GLU A 227 -15.19 15.33 6.67
N CYS A 228 -14.77 14.13 7.10
CA CYS A 228 -13.91 13.98 8.28
C CYS A 228 -12.59 14.75 8.12
N VAL A 229 -11.97 14.72 6.94
CA VAL A 229 -10.71 15.44 6.70
C VAL A 229 -10.94 16.95 6.69
N ASP A 230 -11.98 17.42 6.00
CA ASP A 230 -12.30 18.84 5.81
C ASP A 230 -12.64 19.54 7.13
N GLN A 231 -13.37 18.88 8.04
CA GLN A 231 -13.68 19.45 9.36
C GLN A 231 -12.50 19.42 10.35
N SER A 232 -11.43 18.66 10.03
CA SER A 232 -10.30 18.41 10.94
C SER A 232 -9.12 19.34 10.67
N VAL A 233 -8.23 19.54 11.65
CA VAL A 233 -7.13 20.54 11.52
C VAL A 233 -5.72 20.00 11.71
N GLY A 234 -5.53 18.77 12.19
CA GLY A 234 -4.21 18.20 12.50
C GLY A 234 -3.30 18.06 11.27
N ASP A 235 -2.01 18.33 11.41
CA ASP A 235 -1.02 18.32 10.32
C ASP A 235 -0.96 16.97 9.58
N PHE A 236 -1.09 15.88 10.34
CA PHE A 236 -1.09 14.51 9.83
C PHE A 236 -2.47 13.87 9.98
N LEU A 237 -2.87 13.14 8.95
CA LEU A 237 -4.10 12.36 8.91
C LEU A 237 -3.78 10.92 9.27
N VAL A 238 -4.60 10.29 10.12
CA VAL A 238 -4.56 8.85 10.42
C VAL A 238 -5.96 8.29 10.19
N PHE A 239 -6.13 7.44 9.20
CA PHE A 239 -7.45 6.87 8.88
C PHE A 239 -7.81 5.72 9.83
N LEU A 240 -9.09 5.57 10.15
CA LEU A 240 -9.60 4.47 10.96
C LEU A 240 -11.06 4.22 10.59
N ASP A 241 -11.37 3.02 10.10
CA ASP A 241 -12.76 2.64 9.85
C ASP A 241 -13.49 2.40 11.19
N ALA A 242 -14.78 2.71 11.24
CA ALA A 242 -15.59 2.66 12.47
C ALA A 242 -15.76 1.24 13.07
N ASP A 243 -15.43 0.20 12.28
CA ASP A 243 -15.47 -1.20 12.69
C ASP A 243 -14.09 -1.78 13.09
N ASP A 244 -13.03 -0.97 13.01
CA ASP A 244 -11.65 -1.36 13.29
C ASP A 244 -11.12 -0.85 14.64
N VAL A 245 -9.99 -1.40 15.09
CA VAL A 245 -9.40 -1.09 16.40
C VAL A 245 -7.93 -0.70 16.26
N LEU A 246 -7.59 0.52 16.70
CA LEU A 246 -6.22 0.99 16.77
C LEU A 246 -5.40 0.17 17.76
N ARG A 247 -4.16 -0.15 17.40
CA ARG A 247 -3.18 -0.70 18.35
C ARG A 247 -2.46 0.44 19.06
N PRO A 248 -2.06 0.28 20.35
CA PRO A 248 -1.58 1.39 21.18
C PRO A 248 -0.41 2.21 20.60
N ARG A 249 0.48 1.58 19.81
CA ARG A 249 1.66 2.24 19.23
C ARG A 249 1.43 2.81 17.83
N ARG A 250 0.24 2.65 17.24
CA ARG A 250 0.00 2.96 15.82
C ARG A 250 0.34 4.40 15.46
N VAL A 251 -0.29 5.38 16.12
CA VAL A 251 -0.11 6.80 15.77
C VAL A 251 1.36 7.19 15.89
N HIS A 252 2.01 6.83 17.00
CA HIS A 252 3.43 7.13 17.21
C HIS A 252 4.33 6.52 16.13
N ALA A 253 4.16 5.22 15.83
CA ALA A 253 4.98 4.54 14.84
C ALA A 253 4.81 5.11 13.42
N GLN A 254 3.60 5.54 13.07
CA GLN A 254 3.31 6.08 11.74
C GLN A 254 3.80 7.53 11.58
N VAL A 255 3.58 8.37 12.59
CA VAL A 255 4.07 9.76 12.61
C VAL A 255 5.60 9.82 12.53
N GLN A 256 6.30 8.89 13.20
CA GLN A 256 7.75 8.81 13.14
C GLN A 256 8.27 8.56 11.71
N LEU A 257 7.54 7.79 10.89
CA LEU A 257 7.90 7.53 9.49
C LEU A 257 7.66 8.76 8.61
N LEU A 258 6.62 9.55 8.88
CA LEU A 258 6.35 10.81 8.16
C LEU A 258 7.41 11.89 8.45
N GLY A 259 7.97 11.91 9.66
CA GLY A 259 9.05 12.84 10.03
C GLY A 259 10.31 12.72 9.16
N VAL A 260 10.45 11.62 8.41
CA VAL A 260 11.58 11.38 7.49
C VAL A 260 11.31 11.90 6.08
N CYS A 261 10.07 11.78 5.60
CA CYS A 261 9.68 12.12 4.24
C CYS A 261 8.19 12.48 4.22
N SER A 262 7.84 13.70 3.86
CA SER A 262 6.45 14.17 3.91
C SER A 262 5.62 13.72 2.69
N THR A 263 6.29 13.30 1.61
CA THR A 263 5.69 12.76 0.37
C THR A 263 5.54 11.24 0.38
N VAL A 264 5.53 10.60 1.56
CA VAL A 264 5.33 9.15 1.71
C VAL A 264 3.90 8.85 2.21
N LEU A 265 3.28 7.80 1.67
CA LEU A 265 2.04 7.25 2.24
C LEU A 265 2.43 6.13 3.20
N VAL A 266 2.18 6.33 4.50
CA VAL A 266 2.50 5.35 5.54
C VAL A 266 1.30 4.42 5.74
N GLY A 267 1.48 3.13 5.54
CA GLY A 267 0.56 2.10 5.98
C GLY A 267 0.99 1.45 7.29
N GLY A 268 0.44 0.28 7.58
CA GLY A 268 1.02 -0.60 8.58
C GLY A 268 0.59 -2.04 8.44
N CYS A 269 1.18 -2.93 9.24
CA CYS A 269 0.73 -4.30 9.35
C CYS A 269 -0.58 -4.38 10.14
N TRP A 270 -1.52 -5.22 9.73
CA TRP A 270 -2.78 -5.45 10.45
C TRP A 270 -3.02 -6.92 10.70
N ARG A 271 -3.87 -7.21 11.68
CA ARG A 271 -4.38 -8.57 11.92
C ARG A 271 -5.88 -8.59 11.68
N ARG A 272 -6.35 -9.56 10.89
CA ARG A 272 -7.78 -9.69 10.59
C ARG A 272 -8.56 -10.33 11.74
N PHE A 273 -9.78 -9.84 11.92
CA PHE A 273 -10.79 -10.37 12.83
C PHE A 273 -12.11 -10.60 12.06
N PRO A 274 -12.75 -11.79 12.17
CA PRO A 274 -12.29 -12.97 12.89
C PRO A 274 -11.01 -13.56 12.25
N HIS A 275 -10.25 -14.30 13.06
CA HIS A 275 -8.98 -14.86 12.61
C HIS A 275 -9.17 -15.80 11.41
N GLY A 276 -8.32 -15.68 10.39
CA GLY A 276 -8.37 -16.50 9.18
C GLY A 276 -9.22 -15.93 8.04
N SER A 277 -10.01 -14.86 8.27
CA SER A 277 -10.68 -14.11 7.21
C SER A 277 -9.69 -13.64 6.16
N THR A 278 -9.95 -13.94 4.89
CA THR A 278 -9.09 -13.59 3.74
C THR A 278 -7.58 -13.81 3.98
N LYS A 279 -7.22 -14.93 4.64
CA LYS A 279 -5.85 -15.24 5.11
C LYS A 279 -4.75 -15.00 4.07
N HIS A 280 -4.95 -15.46 2.84
CA HIS A 280 -3.95 -15.31 1.76
C HIS A 280 -3.67 -13.84 1.42
N TYR A 281 -4.70 -13.00 1.45
CA TYR A 281 -4.56 -11.57 1.18
C TYR A 281 -3.77 -10.88 2.30
N ALA A 282 -4.14 -11.15 3.56
CA ALA A 282 -3.44 -10.57 4.71
C ALA A 282 -1.97 -11.01 4.76
N GLN A 283 -1.68 -12.28 4.47
CA GLN A 283 -0.31 -12.80 4.42
C GLN A 283 0.52 -12.14 3.32
N TRP A 284 -0.01 -12.03 2.10
CA TRP A 284 0.68 -11.37 1.00
C TRP A 284 1.01 -9.92 1.36
N ALA A 285 0.00 -9.15 1.76
CA ALA A 285 0.17 -7.72 1.95
C ALA A 285 1.05 -7.39 3.18
N ASN A 286 0.94 -8.13 4.28
CA ASN A 286 1.83 -7.96 5.43
C ASN A 286 3.26 -8.48 5.18
N ALA A 287 3.50 -9.27 4.13
CA ALA A 287 4.85 -9.71 3.75
C ALA A 287 5.60 -8.66 2.92
N LEU A 288 4.90 -7.66 2.36
CA LEU A 288 5.52 -6.56 1.64
C LEU A 288 6.18 -5.59 2.64
N ALA A 289 7.48 -5.76 2.88
CA ALA A 289 8.24 -4.93 3.81
C ALA A 289 9.22 -3.99 3.10
N ASP A 290 9.75 -4.38 1.93
CA ASP A 290 10.69 -3.56 1.18
C ASP A 290 9.95 -2.46 0.39
N PRO A 291 10.41 -1.19 0.42
CA PRO A 291 9.82 -0.11 -0.37
C PRO A 291 9.76 -0.40 -1.88
N THR A 292 10.70 -1.19 -2.39
CA THR A 292 10.75 -1.66 -3.79
C THR A 292 9.63 -2.64 -4.06
N ASP A 293 9.39 -3.61 -3.18
CA ASP A 293 8.29 -4.57 -3.32
C ASP A 293 6.93 -3.84 -3.28
N LEU A 294 6.78 -2.87 -2.36
CA LEU A 294 5.60 -2.01 -2.26
C LEU A 294 5.36 -1.20 -3.54
N TRP A 295 6.44 -0.80 -4.23
CA TRP A 295 6.35 -0.10 -5.51
C TRP A 295 6.02 -1.04 -6.67
N LEU A 296 6.67 -2.20 -6.77
CA LEU A 296 6.49 -3.14 -7.88
C LEU A 296 5.09 -3.78 -7.87
N GLU A 297 4.50 -3.97 -6.69
CA GLU A 297 3.17 -4.56 -6.53
C GLU A 297 2.02 -3.54 -6.64
N GLN A 298 2.31 -2.27 -6.99
CA GLN A 298 1.32 -1.19 -7.02
C GLN A 298 0.13 -1.45 -7.96
N PHE A 299 0.30 -2.28 -8.99
CA PHE A 299 -0.77 -2.61 -9.96
C PHE A 299 -1.52 -3.90 -9.60
N ARG A 300 -1.18 -4.53 -8.47
CA ARG A 300 -1.88 -5.70 -7.94
C ARG A 300 -3.01 -5.33 -7.01
N GLU A 301 -2.74 -4.44 -6.06
CA GLU A 301 -3.70 -3.85 -5.12
C GLU A 301 -3.04 -2.63 -4.47
N THR A 302 -3.76 -1.92 -3.59
CA THR A 302 -3.12 -1.05 -2.60
C THR A 302 -2.05 -1.85 -1.84
N THR A 303 -0.78 -1.42 -1.91
CA THR A 303 0.34 -2.16 -1.29
C THR A 303 0.56 -1.76 0.16
N VAL A 304 -0.04 -0.66 0.59
CA VAL A 304 -0.34 -0.28 1.97
C VAL A 304 -1.85 -0.16 2.12
N GLN A 305 -2.44 -0.81 3.11
CA GLN A 305 -3.89 -1.05 3.13
C GLN A 305 -4.63 0.08 3.84
N MET A 306 -5.74 0.54 3.27
CA MET A 306 -6.75 1.27 4.05
C MET A 306 -7.41 0.30 5.06
N PRO A 307 -7.75 0.71 6.30
CA PRO A 307 -7.58 2.03 6.88
C PRO A 307 -6.28 2.22 7.67
N THR A 308 -5.20 1.53 7.32
CA THR A 308 -3.90 1.76 7.99
C THR A 308 -3.19 3.04 7.53
N TRP A 309 -3.80 3.88 6.70
CA TRP A 309 -3.09 5.02 6.12
C TRP A 309 -2.81 6.12 7.13
N CYS A 310 -1.62 6.70 7.00
CA CYS A 310 -1.17 7.90 7.67
C CYS A 310 -0.37 8.75 6.68
N MET A 311 -0.70 10.05 6.57
CA MET A 311 -0.08 10.95 5.60
C MET A 311 -0.15 12.42 6.01
N GLU A 312 0.64 13.26 5.34
CA GLU A 312 0.55 14.71 5.48
C GLU A 312 -0.75 15.26 4.87
N ARG A 313 -1.45 16.13 5.62
CA ARG A 313 -2.70 16.76 5.19
C ARG A 313 -2.57 17.51 3.85
N SER A 314 -1.47 18.23 3.66
CA SER A 314 -1.22 19.00 2.43
C SER A 314 -1.19 18.09 1.19
N ILE A 315 -0.67 16.87 1.33
CA ILE A 315 -0.61 15.86 0.27
C ILE A 315 -1.98 15.27 -0.02
N PHE A 316 -2.83 15.08 1.01
CA PHE A 316 -4.21 14.66 0.80
C PHE A 316 -4.98 15.64 -0.09
N PHE A 317 -4.93 16.94 0.23
CA PHE A 317 -5.57 17.97 -0.59
C PHE A 317 -4.94 18.09 -1.98
N SER A 318 -3.62 17.98 -2.08
CA SER A 318 -2.93 17.99 -3.38
C SER A 318 -3.28 16.78 -4.26
N THR A 319 -3.71 15.67 -3.64
CA THR A 319 -4.19 14.47 -4.34
C THR A 319 -5.63 14.65 -4.85
N GLY A 320 -6.39 15.60 -4.27
CA GLY A 320 -7.78 15.90 -4.62
C GLY A 320 -8.83 15.16 -3.78
N GLY A 321 -8.43 14.54 -2.67
CA GLY A 321 -9.33 13.77 -1.80
C GLY A 321 -9.82 12.46 -2.41
N PHE A 322 -10.72 11.77 -1.70
CA PHE A 322 -11.36 10.56 -2.21
C PHE A 322 -12.42 10.91 -3.26
N VAL A 323 -12.59 10.02 -4.24
CA VAL A 323 -13.74 10.11 -5.16
C VAL A 323 -15.03 9.82 -4.41
N GLU A 324 -16.00 10.72 -4.55
CA GLU A 324 -17.31 10.60 -3.93
C GLU A 324 -18.28 9.91 -4.87
N SER A 325 -19.01 8.94 -4.35
CA SER A 325 -19.98 8.15 -5.09
C SER A 325 -21.00 7.54 -4.14
N SER A 326 -22.21 7.23 -4.64
CA SER A 326 -23.24 6.67 -3.78
C SER A 326 -22.78 5.37 -3.10
N PRO A 327 -23.34 5.00 -1.94
CA PRO A 327 -22.94 3.81 -1.19
C PRO A 327 -22.99 2.48 -1.98
N GLU A 328 -23.74 2.43 -3.08
CA GLU A 328 -23.92 1.26 -3.95
C GLU A 328 -23.00 1.25 -5.18
N ALA A 329 -22.33 2.37 -5.49
CA ALA A 329 -21.58 2.52 -6.73
C ALA A 329 -20.34 1.61 -6.80
N GLY A 330 -19.69 1.34 -5.66
CA GLY A 330 -18.51 0.47 -5.60
C GLY A 330 -17.37 0.99 -6.47
N GLU A 331 -17.06 2.29 -6.38
CA GLU A 331 -16.07 2.95 -7.24
C GLU A 331 -14.61 2.56 -6.93
N GLY A 332 -14.35 1.90 -5.80
CA GLY A 332 -12.99 1.53 -5.39
C GLY A 332 -12.16 2.75 -5.02
N GLU A 333 -12.75 3.66 -4.25
CA GLU A 333 -12.23 4.97 -3.89
C GLU A 333 -10.82 4.94 -3.30
N ASP A 334 -10.51 3.93 -2.48
CA ASP A 334 -9.16 3.74 -1.93
C ASP A 334 -8.13 3.49 -3.04
N LEU A 335 -8.45 2.62 -4.01
CA LEU A 335 -7.51 2.32 -5.10
C LEU A 335 -7.37 3.50 -6.06
N VAL A 336 -8.43 4.28 -6.26
CA VAL A 336 -8.38 5.53 -7.03
C VAL A 336 -7.45 6.53 -6.35
N PHE A 337 -7.65 6.80 -5.05
CA PHE A 337 -6.80 7.69 -4.28
C PHE A 337 -5.34 7.23 -4.28
N PHE A 338 -5.10 5.93 -4.04
CA PHE A 338 -3.77 5.34 -4.01
C PHE A 338 -2.98 5.62 -5.29
N HIS A 339 -3.62 5.50 -6.46
CA HIS A 339 -2.97 5.81 -7.72
C HIS A 339 -2.85 7.31 -8.02
N ALA A 340 -3.80 8.14 -7.56
CA ALA A 340 -3.68 9.59 -7.63
C ALA A 340 -2.48 10.10 -6.81
N PHE A 341 -2.32 9.58 -5.58
CA PHE A 341 -1.16 9.85 -4.72
C PHE A 341 0.15 9.46 -5.43
N LEU A 342 0.21 8.27 -6.04
CA LEU A 342 1.39 7.82 -6.78
C LEU A 342 1.70 8.69 -8.00
N ASN A 343 0.68 9.22 -8.68
CA ASN A 343 0.89 10.15 -9.79
C ASN A 343 1.45 11.50 -9.31
N LEU A 344 1.04 11.95 -8.13
CA LEU A 344 1.52 13.19 -7.52
C LEU A 344 2.95 13.05 -6.97
N CYS A 345 3.20 12.05 -6.12
CA CYS A 345 4.42 11.93 -5.32
C CYS A 345 5.40 10.88 -5.88
N GLY A 346 4.92 9.88 -6.61
CA GLY A 346 5.70 8.69 -6.97
C GLY A 346 6.93 9.00 -7.81
N GLN A 347 6.77 9.77 -8.89
CA GLN A 347 7.89 10.11 -9.76
C GLN A 347 8.90 11.05 -9.07
N TYR A 348 8.40 11.99 -8.26
CA TYR A 348 9.25 12.87 -7.45
C TYR A 348 10.12 12.04 -6.49
N ASN A 349 9.50 11.12 -5.75
CA ASN A 349 10.18 10.25 -4.80
C ASN A 349 11.22 9.37 -5.51
N LEU A 350 10.83 8.73 -6.60
CA LEU A 350 11.71 7.88 -7.41
C LEU A 350 12.95 8.64 -7.90
N SER A 351 12.77 9.87 -8.41
CA SER A 351 13.87 10.70 -8.91
C SER A 351 14.89 11.10 -7.84
N ARG A 352 14.48 11.07 -6.56
CA ARG A 352 15.30 11.44 -5.40
C ARG A 352 15.78 10.23 -4.58
N GLY A 353 15.39 9.02 -4.97
CA GLY A 353 15.67 7.81 -4.18
C GLY A 353 14.94 7.79 -2.84
N LEU A 354 13.76 8.41 -2.78
CA LEU A 354 12.86 8.39 -1.62
C LEU A 354 11.80 7.30 -1.81
N PRO A 355 11.31 6.68 -0.73
CA PRO A 355 10.20 5.73 -0.81
C PRO A 355 8.87 6.46 -1.05
N SER A 356 7.98 5.87 -1.85
CA SER A 356 6.57 6.31 -1.95
C SER A 356 5.69 5.71 -0.86
N PHE A 357 6.11 4.59 -0.30
CA PHE A 357 5.38 3.87 0.74
C PHE A 357 6.31 3.51 1.88
N ALA A 358 5.76 3.55 3.09
CA ALA A 358 6.38 2.98 4.28
C ALA A 358 5.34 2.17 5.05
N ARG A 359 5.81 1.21 5.86
CA ARG A 359 4.94 0.31 6.62
C ARG A 359 5.35 0.32 8.08
N ALA A 360 4.41 0.68 8.95
CA ALA A 360 4.57 0.59 10.40
C ALA A 360 4.15 -0.79 10.95
N GLY A 361 4.78 -1.21 12.04
CA GLY A 361 4.47 -2.47 12.74
C GLY A 361 4.86 -3.73 11.95
N CYS A 362 4.60 -4.88 12.57
CA CYS A 362 4.91 -6.19 12.01
C CYS A 362 3.77 -7.20 12.30
N GLN A 363 3.92 -8.46 11.87
CA GLN A 363 2.86 -9.46 12.09
C GLN A 363 2.63 -9.78 13.57
N THR A 364 3.67 -9.71 14.41
CA THR A 364 3.59 -9.97 15.86
C THR A 364 3.15 -8.74 16.65
N ASP A 365 3.36 -7.54 16.11
CA ASP A 365 2.90 -6.26 16.68
C ASP A 365 2.25 -5.40 15.58
N PRO A 366 1.01 -5.74 15.17
CA PRO A 366 0.32 -4.98 14.13
C PRO A 366 -0.08 -3.59 14.64
N VAL A 367 -0.38 -2.67 13.72
CA VAL A 367 -0.89 -1.33 14.06
C VAL A 367 -2.42 -1.28 14.12
N LEU A 368 -3.11 -2.28 13.56
CA LEU A 368 -4.56 -2.30 13.43
C LEU A 368 -5.11 -3.72 13.61
N LEU A 369 -6.22 -3.85 14.33
CA LEU A 369 -7.10 -5.01 14.18
C LEU A 369 -8.17 -4.65 13.15
N TYR A 370 -8.14 -5.38 12.03
CA TYR A 370 -8.98 -5.15 10.88
C TYR A 370 -10.18 -6.09 10.94
N ARG A 371 -11.39 -5.56 11.10
CA ARG A 371 -12.64 -6.33 11.10
C ARG A 371 -13.07 -6.60 9.66
N TRP A 372 -13.51 -7.83 9.43
CA TRP A 372 -14.07 -8.22 8.14
C TRP A 372 -15.38 -8.96 8.36
N SER A 373 -16.40 -8.56 7.62
CA SER A 373 -17.68 -9.24 7.53
C SER A 373 -18.10 -9.38 6.06
N PRO A 374 -19.04 -10.26 5.74
CA PRO A 374 -19.65 -10.30 4.41
C PRO A 374 -20.31 -8.96 3.98
N GLY A 375 -20.67 -8.10 4.94
CA GLY A 375 -21.27 -6.79 4.70
C GLY A 375 -20.26 -5.66 4.44
N SER A 376 -18.96 -5.90 4.66
CA SER A 376 -17.90 -4.88 4.48
C SER A 376 -17.91 -4.31 3.05
N GLY A 377 -17.63 -3.00 2.90
CA GLY A 377 -17.67 -2.30 1.61
C GLY A 377 -16.83 -2.94 0.50
N THR A 378 -15.75 -3.64 0.86
CA THR A 378 -14.91 -4.43 -0.07
C THR A 378 -15.68 -5.44 -0.92
N THR A 379 -16.85 -5.92 -0.49
CA THR A 379 -17.67 -6.87 -1.26
C THR A 379 -18.48 -6.20 -2.37
N ARG A 380 -18.61 -4.86 -2.34
CA ARG A 380 -19.41 -4.07 -3.29
C ARG A 380 -18.64 -3.62 -4.51
N VAL A 381 -17.30 -3.63 -4.47
CA VAL A 381 -16.46 -3.13 -5.57
C VAL A 381 -16.30 -4.18 -6.68
N PRO A 382 -16.76 -3.94 -7.92
CA PRO A 382 -16.64 -4.91 -8.99
C PRO A 382 -15.17 -5.14 -9.39
N ARG A 383 -14.77 -6.40 -9.61
CA ARG A 383 -13.40 -6.73 -10.11
C ARG A 383 -13.04 -6.00 -11.40
N GLN A 384 -14.01 -5.80 -12.29
CA GLN A 384 -13.79 -5.06 -13.53
C GLN A 384 -13.47 -3.58 -13.29
N ARG A 385 -14.07 -2.98 -12.25
CA ARG A 385 -13.77 -1.60 -11.85
C ARG A 385 -12.33 -1.49 -11.33
N LEU A 386 -11.92 -2.39 -10.44
CA LEU A 386 -10.54 -2.45 -9.93
C LEU A 386 -9.52 -2.62 -11.05
N LEU A 387 -9.77 -3.53 -12.00
CA LEU A 387 -8.90 -3.73 -13.15
C LEU A 387 -8.82 -2.48 -14.03
N HIS A 388 -9.94 -1.80 -14.25
CA HIS A 388 -9.95 -0.56 -15.04
C HIS A 388 -9.11 0.54 -14.37
N ILE A 389 -9.24 0.72 -13.05
CA ILE A 389 -8.43 1.67 -12.28
C ILE A 389 -6.93 1.38 -12.46
N ARG A 390 -6.51 0.11 -12.29
CA ARG A 390 -5.13 -0.32 -12.46
C ARG A 390 -4.64 -0.12 -13.88
N ALA A 391 -5.46 -0.45 -14.88
CA ALA A 391 -5.11 -0.29 -16.29
C ALA A 391 -4.87 1.17 -16.66
N VAL A 392 -5.73 2.09 -16.20
CA VAL A 392 -5.55 3.54 -16.40
C VAL A 392 -4.25 4.01 -15.76
N ALA A 393 -3.99 3.59 -14.52
CA ALA A 393 -2.76 3.93 -13.82
C ALA A 393 -1.51 3.37 -14.51
N PHE A 394 -1.59 2.14 -15.02
CA PHE A 394 -0.53 1.45 -15.76
C PHE A 394 -0.24 2.13 -17.10
N GLU A 395 -1.29 2.53 -17.83
CA GLU A 395 -1.15 3.30 -19.05
C GLU A 395 -0.41 4.62 -18.82
N TYR A 396 -0.79 5.34 -17.76
CA TYR A 396 -0.20 6.63 -17.44
C TYR A 396 1.26 6.52 -17.02
N ARG A 397 1.60 5.60 -16.11
CA ARG A 397 2.96 5.51 -15.53
C ARG A 397 3.93 4.64 -16.31
N VAL A 398 3.45 3.63 -17.03
CA VAL A 398 4.30 2.62 -17.69
C VAL A 398 4.19 2.74 -19.22
N LEU A 399 2.99 2.60 -19.79
CA LEU A 399 2.82 2.52 -21.25
C LEU A 399 3.00 3.86 -21.99
N SER A 400 3.05 4.97 -21.25
CA SER A 400 3.36 6.29 -21.79
C SER A 400 4.84 6.45 -22.19
N SER A 401 5.73 5.60 -21.65
CA SER A 401 7.15 5.61 -21.97
C SER A 401 7.44 5.06 -23.36
N PHE A 402 8.43 5.64 -24.06
CA PHE A 402 8.87 5.17 -25.37
C PHE A 402 9.32 3.70 -25.37
N ALA A 403 9.88 3.23 -24.23
CA ALA A 403 10.28 1.84 -24.05
C ALA A 403 9.10 0.87 -24.18
N TRP A 404 7.88 1.33 -23.93
CA TRP A 404 6.64 0.56 -23.98
C TRP A 404 5.78 0.91 -25.21
N SER A 405 6.37 1.53 -26.24
CA SER A 405 5.72 1.80 -27.53
C SER A 405 5.18 0.54 -28.21
N ARG A 406 5.70 -0.63 -27.83
CA ARG A 406 5.23 -1.95 -28.24
C ARG A 406 5.53 -2.96 -27.12
N PHE A 407 4.56 -3.79 -26.72
CA PHE A 407 4.74 -4.76 -25.62
C PHE A 407 3.90 -6.03 -25.83
N ALA A 408 4.24 -7.11 -25.13
CA ALA A 408 3.50 -8.37 -25.17
C ALA A 408 2.75 -8.63 -23.85
N VAL A 409 1.68 -9.42 -23.91
CA VAL A 409 0.90 -9.82 -22.74
C VAL A 409 1.04 -11.31 -22.47
N TRP A 410 1.50 -11.68 -21.28
CA TRP A 410 1.57 -13.07 -20.86
C TRP A 410 0.22 -13.58 -20.37
N GLY A 411 -0.24 -14.67 -20.99
CA GLY A 411 -1.48 -15.38 -20.70
C GLY A 411 -2.64 -14.93 -21.58
N ALA A 412 -2.99 -15.71 -22.61
CA ALA A 412 -4.14 -15.48 -23.49
C ALA A 412 -5.49 -15.93 -22.90
N GLY A 413 -5.55 -16.03 -21.56
CA GLY A 413 -6.71 -16.47 -20.78
C GLY A 413 -7.68 -15.33 -20.44
N ARG A 414 -8.54 -15.57 -19.45
CA ARG A 414 -9.55 -14.59 -18.98
C ARG A 414 -8.90 -13.27 -18.56
N ASP A 415 -7.85 -13.32 -17.74
CA ASP A 415 -7.26 -12.13 -17.13
C ASP A 415 -6.51 -11.28 -18.17
N GLY A 416 -5.69 -11.89 -19.03
CA GLY A 416 -5.05 -11.18 -20.14
C GLY A 416 -6.05 -10.53 -21.10
N ARG A 417 -7.14 -11.23 -21.45
CA ARG A 417 -8.20 -10.66 -22.30
C ARG A 417 -8.95 -9.52 -21.60
N ASN A 418 -9.19 -9.63 -20.31
CA ASN A 418 -9.81 -8.57 -19.51
C ASN A 418 -8.90 -7.34 -19.44
N PHE A 419 -7.59 -7.53 -19.26
CA PHE A 419 -6.61 -6.45 -19.27
C PHE A 419 -6.63 -5.71 -20.61
N LEU A 420 -6.53 -6.42 -21.74
CA LEU A 420 -6.68 -5.81 -23.07
C LEU A 420 -8.00 -5.06 -23.22
N SER A 421 -9.08 -5.63 -22.67
CA SER A 421 -10.42 -5.01 -22.68
C SER A 421 -10.52 -3.77 -21.78
N ALA A 422 -9.61 -3.59 -20.82
CA ALA A 422 -9.55 -2.43 -19.94
C ALA A 422 -8.69 -1.28 -20.51
N LEU A 423 -7.79 -1.58 -21.45
CA LEU A 423 -6.89 -0.59 -22.06
C LEU A 423 -7.64 0.42 -22.95
N SER A 424 -7.12 1.63 -23.07
CA SER A 424 -7.50 2.60 -24.11
C SER A 424 -7.17 2.08 -25.51
N LEU A 425 -7.79 2.67 -26.54
CA LEU A 425 -7.49 2.29 -27.93
C LEU A 425 -6.03 2.57 -28.30
N LYS A 426 -5.43 3.62 -27.73
CA LYS A 426 -4.01 3.97 -27.95
C LYS A 426 -3.11 2.89 -27.36
N ALA A 427 -3.33 2.51 -26.10
CA ALA A 427 -2.52 1.48 -25.44
C ALA A 427 -2.74 0.10 -26.05
N PHE A 428 -3.98 -0.21 -26.45
CA PHE A 428 -4.29 -1.47 -27.13
C PHE A 428 -3.46 -1.62 -28.42
N LYS A 429 -3.29 -0.56 -29.21
CA LYS A 429 -2.48 -0.62 -30.46
C LYS A 429 -0.99 -0.86 -30.22
N GLN A 430 -0.50 -0.68 -28.99
CA GLN A 430 0.87 -1.02 -28.60
C GLN A 430 1.03 -2.53 -28.32
N VAL A 431 -0.06 -3.28 -28.13
CA VAL A 431 -0.01 -4.72 -27.88
C VAL A 431 0.46 -5.44 -29.14
N ALA A 432 1.62 -6.08 -29.06
CA ALA A 432 2.20 -6.84 -30.15
C ALA A 432 1.58 -8.24 -30.27
N ALA A 433 1.42 -8.92 -29.14
CA ALA A 433 0.94 -10.29 -29.08
C ALA A 433 0.53 -10.70 -27.67
N PHE A 434 -0.24 -11.79 -27.59
CA PHE A 434 -0.26 -12.63 -26.41
C PHE A 434 0.86 -13.68 -26.48
N ILE A 435 1.38 -14.03 -25.31
CA ILE A 435 2.29 -15.15 -25.10
C ILE A 435 1.58 -16.18 -24.21
N ASP A 436 1.52 -17.43 -24.62
CA ASP A 436 0.95 -18.52 -23.80
C ASP A 436 1.82 -19.78 -23.90
N ILE A 437 1.69 -20.65 -22.90
CA ILE A 437 2.36 -21.96 -22.87
C ILE A 437 1.42 -23.09 -23.29
N ASP A 438 0.11 -22.83 -23.34
CA ASP A 438 -0.87 -23.81 -23.80
C ASP A 438 -0.88 -23.84 -25.34
N PRO A 439 -0.36 -24.90 -25.98
CA PRO A 439 -0.31 -24.98 -27.45
C PRO A 439 -1.71 -24.94 -28.07
N LYS A 440 -2.78 -25.30 -27.33
CA LYS A 440 -4.16 -25.23 -27.83
C LYS A 440 -4.63 -23.80 -28.06
N LYS A 441 -4.03 -22.81 -27.40
CA LYS A 441 -4.36 -21.38 -27.59
C LYS A 441 -3.48 -20.70 -28.63
N CYS A 442 -2.32 -21.26 -28.93
CA CYS A 442 -1.30 -20.68 -29.79
C CYS A 442 -1.61 -20.89 -31.28
N GLY A 443 -1.02 -20.06 -32.15
CA GLY A 443 -1.27 -20.10 -33.60
C GLY A 443 -2.64 -19.56 -34.00
N ARG A 444 -3.32 -18.87 -33.07
CA ARG A 444 -4.64 -18.25 -33.25
C ARG A 444 -4.53 -16.74 -33.06
N VAL A 445 -5.57 -16.02 -33.46
CA VAL A 445 -5.73 -14.59 -33.18
C VAL A 445 -6.85 -14.36 -32.18
N TYR A 446 -6.63 -13.47 -31.21
CA TYR A 446 -7.69 -12.91 -30.39
C TYR A 446 -8.28 -11.70 -31.11
N LYS A 447 -9.56 -11.80 -31.50
CA LYS A 447 -10.28 -10.69 -32.13
C LYS A 447 -11.06 -9.92 -31.07
N ILE A 448 -10.91 -8.61 -31.06
CA ILE A 448 -11.76 -7.72 -30.26
C ILE A 448 -12.44 -6.71 -31.18
N SER A 449 -13.73 -6.49 -30.96
CA SER A 449 -14.51 -5.50 -31.69
C SER A 449 -14.86 -4.35 -30.75
N ARG A 450 -14.42 -3.14 -31.08
CA ARG A 450 -14.72 -1.92 -30.31
C ARG A 450 -15.18 -0.81 -31.24
N ARG A 451 -16.42 -0.33 -31.07
CA ARG A 451 -16.99 0.87 -31.74
C ARG A 451 -16.49 1.03 -33.20
N CYS A 452 -16.72 -0.01 -34.02
CA CYS A 452 -16.36 -0.11 -35.44
C CYS A 452 -14.90 -0.47 -35.82
N LEU A 453 -14.03 -0.82 -34.86
CA LEU A 453 -12.69 -1.37 -35.12
C LEU A 453 -12.62 -2.84 -34.72
N SER A 454 -12.24 -3.71 -35.68
CA SER A 454 -11.84 -5.08 -35.41
C SER A 454 -10.32 -5.13 -35.32
N LEU A 455 -9.81 -5.44 -34.13
CA LEU A 455 -8.37 -5.58 -33.91
C LEU A 455 -8.06 -7.04 -33.61
N GLU A 456 -6.97 -7.53 -34.21
CA GLU A 456 -6.50 -8.90 -34.04
C GLU A 456 -5.16 -8.89 -33.32
N VAL A 457 -5.06 -9.67 -32.24
CA VAL A 457 -3.83 -9.85 -31.48
C VAL A 457 -3.39 -11.31 -31.62
N PRO A 458 -2.22 -11.60 -32.21
CA PRO A 458 -1.75 -12.97 -32.37
C PRO A 458 -1.41 -13.60 -31.01
N ILE A 459 -1.60 -14.91 -30.90
CA ILE A 459 -1.23 -15.71 -29.72
C ILE A 459 -0.06 -16.60 -30.10
N HIS A 460 1.13 -16.27 -29.58
CA HIS A 460 2.34 -17.04 -29.80
C HIS A 460 2.61 -17.99 -28.64
N HIS A 461 3.13 -19.17 -28.99
CA HIS A 461 3.71 -20.04 -27.98
C HIS A 461 5.00 -19.43 -27.45
N PHE A 462 5.26 -19.57 -26.16
CA PHE A 462 6.43 -18.98 -25.50
C PHE A 462 7.76 -19.31 -26.19
N LEU A 463 7.97 -20.57 -26.59
CA LEU A 463 9.20 -20.98 -27.29
C LEU A 463 9.38 -20.25 -28.62
N VAL A 464 8.30 -20.12 -29.41
CA VAL A 464 8.33 -19.39 -30.69
C VAL A 464 8.60 -17.91 -30.46
N PHE A 465 8.04 -17.34 -29.40
CA PHE A 465 8.31 -15.96 -29.03
C PHE A 465 9.79 -15.74 -28.70
N ILE A 466 10.39 -16.61 -27.89
CA ILE A 466 11.82 -16.52 -27.56
C ILE A 466 12.69 -16.67 -28.79
N ASP A 467 12.42 -17.65 -29.65
CA ASP A 467 13.22 -17.88 -30.86
C ASP A 467 13.18 -16.66 -31.78
N ASN A 468 12.01 -16.05 -31.98
CA ASN A 468 11.88 -14.82 -32.77
C ASN A 468 12.64 -13.64 -32.14
N VAL A 469 12.58 -13.48 -30.81
CA VAL A 469 13.33 -12.44 -30.10
C VAL A 469 14.83 -12.65 -30.23
N LYS A 470 15.31 -13.89 -30.12
CA LYS A 470 16.74 -14.25 -30.19
C LYS A 470 17.34 -14.20 -31.59
N HIS A 471 16.59 -14.62 -32.61
CA HIS A 471 17.12 -14.78 -33.97
C HIS A 471 16.87 -13.58 -34.89
N GLU A 472 15.76 -12.86 -34.71
CA GLU A 472 15.31 -11.88 -35.71
C GLU A 472 15.31 -10.47 -35.16
N GLY A 473 15.34 -10.30 -33.83
CA GLY A 473 15.38 -8.98 -33.23
C GLY A 473 14.13 -8.11 -33.46
N HIS A 474 13.12 -8.71 -34.10
CA HIS A 474 11.90 -8.07 -34.54
C HIS A 474 10.75 -9.06 -34.43
N ILE A 475 9.64 -8.62 -33.82
CA ILE A 475 8.32 -9.22 -34.08
C ILE A 475 7.72 -8.43 -35.24
N TRP A 476 8.09 -8.90 -36.44
CA TRP A 476 7.54 -8.70 -37.79
C TRP A 476 6.59 -7.53 -38.05
N ALA A 477 7.00 -6.69 -39.01
CA ALA A 477 6.11 -6.05 -39.98
C ALA A 477 6.32 -6.74 -41.34
N SER A 478 5.22 -7.10 -42.00
CA SER A 478 5.21 -7.63 -43.36
C SER A 478 5.86 -6.65 -44.34
N GLY A 479 6.90 -7.10 -45.04
CA GLY A 479 7.33 -6.54 -46.33
C GLY A 479 8.16 -5.26 -46.30
N GLY A 480 9.39 -5.34 -45.78
CA GLY A 480 10.40 -4.29 -46.00
C GLY A 480 11.77 -4.71 -45.47
N LYS A 481 12.85 -4.52 -46.25
CA LYS A 481 14.23 -4.78 -45.80
C LYS A 481 14.58 -3.83 -44.63
N ILE A 482 15.03 -4.38 -43.51
CA ILE A 482 15.41 -3.61 -42.30
C ILE A 482 16.95 -3.59 -42.14
N PRO A 483 17.56 -2.46 -41.74
CA PRO A 483 19.01 -2.35 -41.53
C PRO A 483 19.48 -3.11 -40.28
N LYS A 484 20.67 -3.71 -40.34
CA LYS A 484 21.35 -4.32 -39.18
C LYS A 484 21.72 -3.23 -38.16
N ALA A 485 20.95 -3.08 -37.07
CA ALA A 485 21.29 -2.18 -35.96
C ALA A 485 21.77 -2.97 -34.73
N ARG A 486 22.93 -2.56 -34.19
CA ARG A 486 23.45 -2.99 -32.88
C ARG A 486 22.52 -2.48 -31.78
N HIS A 487 22.14 -3.37 -30.86
CA HIS A 487 21.34 -3.15 -29.63
C HIS A 487 19.82 -3.03 -29.82
N GLN A 488 19.15 -4.13 -30.13
CA GLN A 488 17.69 -4.24 -29.99
C GLN A 488 17.34 -4.44 -28.50
N ARG A 489 16.39 -3.65 -28.00
CA ARG A 489 15.87 -3.78 -26.64
C ARG A 489 14.86 -4.94 -26.58
N PRO A 490 14.84 -5.73 -25.49
CA PRO A 490 13.84 -6.79 -25.31
C PRO A 490 12.43 -6.19 -25.34
N ILE A 491 11.48 -6.92 -25.91
CA ILE A 491 10.07 -6.50 -25.93
C ILE A 491 9.53 -6.63 -24.50
N PRO A 492 9.05 -5.53 -23.90
CA PRO A 492 8.49 -5.58 -22.56
C PRO A 492 7.28 -6.51 -22.46
N ILE A 493 7.09 -7.10 -21.28
CA ILE A 493 6.01 -8.05 -21.01
C ILE A 493 5.16 -7.56 -19.83
N VAL A 494 3.84 -7.61 -20.02
CA VAL A 494 2.86 -7.48 -18.94
C VAL A 494 2.33 -8.86 -18.59
N VAL A 495 2.35 -9.21 -17.31
CA VAL A 495 1.92 -10.51 -16.80
C VAL A 495 0.53 -10.41 -16.17
N CYS A 496 -0.45 -11.05 -16.82
CA CYS A 496 -1.85 -11.02 -16.42
C CYS A 496 -2.33 -12.42 -15.99
N VAL A 497 -2.00 -12.84 -14.76
CA VAL A 497 -2.43 -14.14 -14.23
C VAL A 497 -2.95 -14.02 -12.79
N SER A 498 -4.26 -14.23 -12.59
CA SER A 498 -4.91 -14.23 -11.26
C SER A 498 -4.51 -15.38 -10.34
N LYS A 499 -3.87 -16.43 -10.89
CA LYS A 499 -3.35 -17.57 -10.15
C LYS A 499 -1.98 -17.94 -10.70
N ARG A 500 -0.93 -17.81 -9.88
CA ARG A 500 0.21 -18.72 -9.95
C ARG A 500 -0.31 -20.14 -9.70
N ARG A 501 -0.80 -20.83 -10.73
CA ARG A 501 -0.96 -22.28 -10.64
C ARG A 501 0.45 -22.87 -10.67
N LYS A 502 1.11 -22.89 -9.51
CA LYS A 502 2.07 -23.95 -9.21
C LYS A 502 1.28 -25.23 -9.03
N GLY A 503 0.96 -25.91 -10.13
CA GLY A 503 0.86 -27.36 -10.04
C GLY A 503 2.24 -27.85 -9.60
N SER A 504 2.33 -28.56 -8.46
CA SER A 504 3.52 -29.27 -7.96
C SER A 504 4.67 -28.49 -7.28
N GLY A 505 4.52 -27.24 -6.82
CA GLY A 505 5.59 -26.55 -6.05
C GLY A 505 6.79 -26.04 -6.88
N ASN A 506 6.80 -26.37 -8.16
CA ASN A 506 7.72 -25.94 -9.19
C ASN A 506 7.55 -24.44 -9.55
N ILE A 507 8.64 -23.67 -9.68
CA ILE A 507 8.65 -22.27 -10.23
C ILE A 507 7.90 -22.26 -11.57
N GLY A 508 7.07 -21.24 -11.86
CA GLY A 508 6.31 -21.19 -13.12
C GLY A 508 7.23 -21.00 -14.33
N ASP A 509 6.80 -21.43 -15.52
CA ASP A 509 7.65 -21.38 -16.73
C ASP A 509 8.09 -19.97 -17.09
N LEU A 510 7.30 -18.92 -16.81
CA LEU A 510 7.77 -17.56 -17.00
C LEU A 510 8.93 -17.24 -16.04
N GLU A 511 8.74 -17.50 -14.75
CA GLU A 511 9.70 -17.19 -13.67
C GLU A 511 11.04 -17.94 -13.83
N ARG A 512 11.04 -19.14 -14.40
CA ARG A 512 12.28 -19.89 -14.72
C ARG A 512 13.03 -19.32 -15.93
N ASN A 513 12.31 -18.62 -16.79
CA ASN A 513 12.80 -18.26 -18.11
C ASN A 513 12.91 -16.74 -18.30
N VAL A 514 12.62 -15.92 -17.28
CA VAL A 514 12.80 -14.45 -17.28
C VAL A 514 14.26 -14.09 -17.62
N ASP A 515 15.20 -14.83 -17.06
CA ASP A 515 16.64 -14.64 -17.32
C ASP A 515 17.01 -14.90 -18.79
N MET A 516 16.28 -15.78 -19.49
CA MET A 516 16.53 -16.07 -20.91
C MET A 516 16.07 -14.97 -21.87
N VAL A 517 15.28 -14.01 -21.40
CA VAL A 517 14.74 -12.88 -22.19
C VAL A 517 15.21 -11.52 -21.68
N GLU A 518 16.18 -11.48 -20.75
CA GLU A 518 16.79 -10.26 -20.21
C GLU A 518 15.75 -9.24 -19.70
N LEU A 519 14.68 -9.75 -19.08
CA LEU A 519 13.61 -8.91 -18.54
C LEU A 519 13.92 -8.49 -17.11
N THR A 520 13.64 -7.23 -16.79
CA THR A 520 13.85 -6.64 -15.47
C THR A 520 12.52 -6.16 -14.92
N GLU A 521 12.15 -6.64 -13.72
CA GLU A 521 10.95 -6.19 -13.02
C GLU A 521 10.99 -4.68 -12.76
N GLY A 522 9.87 -4.00 -13.02
CA GLY A 522 9.78 -2.53 -12.90
C GLY A 522 10.22 -1.77 -14.15
N ASP A 523 11.03 -2.38 -15.02
CA ASP A 523 11.54 -1.75 -16.25
C ASP A 523 10.89 -2.32 -17.51
N THR A 524 11.02 -3.64 -17.72
CA THR A 524 10.55 -4.37 -18.90
C THR A 524 9.60 -5.51 -18.55
N LEU A 525 9.38 -5.79 -17.27
CA LEU A 525 8.41 -6.76 -16.77
C LEU A 525 7.54 -6.14 -15.67
N TRP A 526 6.22 -6.23 -15.84
CA TRP A 526 5.24 -5.80 -14.84
C TRP A 526 4.13 -6.82 -14.67
N TYR A 527 3.58 -6.89 -13.45
CA TYR A 527 2.45 -7.74 -13.12
C TYR A 527 1.20 -6.88 -12.92
N ILE A 528 0.08 -7.34 -13.48
CA ILE A 528 -1.23 -6.75 -13.25
C ILE A 528 -2.25 -7.88 -13.07
N THR A 529 -3.06 -7.81 -12.00
CA THR A 529 -3.98 -8.91 -11.63
C THR A 529 -5.40 -8.44 -11.45
#